data_AF-A0A379PIP0-F1
#
_entry.id   AF-A0A379PIP0-F1
#
_cell.length_a   1.000
_cell.length_b   1.000
_cell.length_c   1.000
_cell.angle_alpha   90.00
_cell.angle_beta   90.00
_cell.angle_gamma   90.00
#
_symmetry.space_group_name_H-M   'P 1'
#
loop_
_entity.id
_entity.type
_entity.pdbx_description
1 polymer ?
#
loop_
_entity_poly.entity_id
_entity_poly.type
_entity_poly.pdbx_seq_one_letter_code
_entity_poly.pdbx_strand_id
1 'polypeptide(L)' 'MNTTLWTAARFPDGSWSTGGAPDDPDYVHCTVYRVPAKDSDEALRLGKAEHRKAVRKAAKASGVKA' A
#
# COMPACT_ATOMS: atom_id res chain seq x y z
N MET A 1 4.99 -6.26 -21.89
CA MET A 1 3.89 -6.13 -20.92
C MET A 1 3.99 -4.75 -20.30
N ASN A 2 2.93 -3.96 -20.38
CA ASN A 2 2.97 -2.55 -20.01
C ASN A 2 2.55 -2.44 -18.53
N THR A 3 3.42 -1.92 -17.68
CA THR A 3 3.09 -1.63 -16.28
C THR A 3 2.30 -0.32 -16.22
N THR A 4 1.23 -0.31 -15.44
CA THR A 4 0.45 0.89 -15.13
C THR A 4 0.69 1.25 -13.67
N LEU A 5 0.48 2.51 -13.30
CA LEU A 5 0.60 2.93 -11.92
C LEU A 5 -0.70 2.62 -11.18
N TRP A 6 -0.67 1.64 -10.28
CA TRP A 6 -1.82 1.17 -9.51
C TRP A 6 -1.84 1.78 -8.11
N THR A 7 -3.05 1.95 -7.59
CA THR A 7 -3.31 2.29 -6.19
C THR A 7 -3.54 1.00 -5.41
N ALA A 8 -2.84 0.85 -4.28
CA ALA A 8 -3.08 -0.22 -3.30
C ALA A 8 -3.33 0.44 -1.94
N ALA A 9 -4.56 0.37 -1.46
CA ALA A 9 -4.98 0.97 -0.20
C ALA A 9 -5.07 -0.10 0.88
N ARG A 10 -4.47 0.17 2.04
CA ARG A 10 -4.66 -0.62 3.26
C ARG A 10 -5.63 0.09 4.19
N PHE A 11 -6.73 -0.56 4.48
CA PHE A 11 -7.74 -0.06 5.41
C PHE A 11 -7.29 -0.26 6.86
N PRO A 12 -7.80 0.56 7.81
CA PRO A 12 -7.52 0.42 9.23
C PRO A 12 -7.92 -0.94 9.83
N ASP A 13 -8.93 -1.59 9.26
CA ASP A 13 -9.36 -2.94 9.63
C ASP A 13 -8.37 -4.05 9.20
N GLY A 14 -7.36 -3.70 8.40
CA GLY A 14 -6.34 -4.60 7.88
C GLY A 14 -6.64 -5.18 6.50
N SER A 15 -7.82 -4.89 5.94
CA SER A 15 -8.18 -5.28 4.57
C SER A 15 -7.42 -4.44 3.53
N TRP A 16 -7.46 -4.91 2.28
CA TRP A 16 -6.76 -4.29 1.17
C TRP A 16 -7.70 -4.10 -0.01
N SER A 17 -7.59 -2.95 -0.67
CA SER A 17 -8.18 -2.69 -1.98
C SER A 17 -7.09 -2.34 -2.99
N THR A 18 -7.34 -2.68 -4.25
CA THR A 18 -6.49 -2.30 -5.39
C THR A 18 -7.31 -1.65 -6.49
N GLY A 19 -6.73 -0.64 -7.14
CA GLY A 19 -7.44 0.22 -8.09
C GLY A 19 -8.03 1.47 -7.44
N GLY A 20 -8.86 2.19 -8.21
CA GLY A 20 -9.37 3.50 -7.81
C GLY A 20 -8.32 4.61 -7.85
N ALA A 21 -8.78 5.84 -7.68
CA ALA A 21 -7.91 7.00 -7.59
C ALA A 21 -7.22 7.04 -6.20
N PRO A 22 -5.96 7.49 -6.10
CA PRO A 22 -5.29 7.60 -4.80
C PRO A 22 -5.93 8.65 -3.86
N ASP A 23 -6.71 9.56 -4.44
CA ASP A 23 -7.45 10.67 -3.83
C ASP A 23 -8.94 10.34 -3.60
N ASP A 24 -9.32 9.08 -3.73
CA ASP A 24 -10.68 8.62 -3.45
C ASP A 24 -11.06 8.90 -1.99
N PRO A 25 -12.24 9.51 -1.71
CA PRO A 25 -12.73 9.72 -0.35
C PRO A 25 -12.75 8.45 0.51
N ASP A 26 -13.00 7.29 -0.09
CA ASP A 26 -13.01 5.99 0.61
C ASP A 26 -11.60 5.63 1.15
N TYR A 27 -10.55 6.26 0.63
CA TYR A 27 -9.17 6.07 1.04
C TYR A 27 -8.63 7.13 2.00
N VAL A 28 -9.45 8.09 2.45
CA VAL A 28 -9.03 9.17 3.39
C VAL A 28 -8.36 8.65 4.66
N HIS A 29 -8.86 7.54 5.20
CA HIS A 29 -8.29 6.90 6.39
C HIS A 29 -7.39 5.70 6.07
N CYS A 30 -7.18 5.42 4.78
CA CYS A 30 -6.39 4.29 4.33
C CYS A 30 -4.92 4.69 4.16
N THR A 31 -4.03 3.72 4.37
CA THR A 31 -2.65 3.89 3.93
C THR A 31 -2.56 3.55 2.45
N VAL A 32 -2.34 4.55 1.61
CA VAL A 32 -2.32 4.40 0.15
C VAL A 32 -0.88 4.24 -0.36
N TYR A 33 -0.67 3.22 -1.20
CA TYR A 33 0.59 2.97 -1.89
C TYR A 33 0.37 3.03 -3.40
N ARG A 34 1.23 3.77 -4.11
CA ARG A 34 1.22 3.81 -5.57
C ARG A 34 2.36 2.97 -6.12
N VAL A 35 2.04 1.91 -6.85
CA VAL A 35 3.01 0.92 -7.32
C VAL A 35 2.86 0.64 -8.82
N PRO A 36 3.95 0.57 -9.60
CA PRO A 36 3.88 0.14 -10.99
C PRO A 36 3.63 -1.37 -11.04
N ALA A 37 2.52 -1.79 -11.63
CA ALA A 37 2.12 -3.19 -11.71
C ALA A 37 1.42 -3.48 -13.05
N LYS A 38 1.48 -4.74 -13.48
CA LYS A 38 0.81 -5.20 -14.70
C LYS A 38 -0.66 -5.58 -14.47
N ASP A 39 -1.00 -6.00 -13.26
CA ASP A 39 -2.31 -6.47 -12.85
C ASP A 39 -2.57 -6.17 -11.35
N SER A 40 -3.82 -6.39 -10.91
CA SER A 40 -4.26 -6.12 -9.54
C SER A 40 -3.54 -6.98 -8.49
N ASP A 41 -3.17 -8.21 -8.83
CA ASP A 41 -2.48 -9.13 -7.93
C ASP A 41 -1.04 -8.69 -7.68
N GLU A 42 -0.35 -8.28 -8.74
CA GLU A 42 0.98 -7.68 -8.65
C GLU A 42 0.93 -6.35 -7.88
N ALA A 43 -0.08 -5.51 -8.11
CA ALA A 43 -0.28 -4.27 -7.37
C ALA A 43 -0.46 -4.55 -5.86
N LEU A 44 -1.28 -5.53 -5.50
CA LEU A 44 -1.50 -5.93 -4.11
C LEU A 44 -0.22 -6.44 -3.45
N ARG A 45 0.54 -7.28 -4.16
CA ARG A 45 1.81 -7.84 -3.67
C ARG A 45 2.84 -6.73 -3.43
N LEU A 46 2.99 -5.81 -4.37
CA LEU A 46 3.91 -4.67 -4.26
C LEU A 46 3.47 -3.70 -3.16
N GLY A 47 2.18 -3.37 -3.08
CA GLY A 47 1.64 -2.52 -2.02
C GLY A 47 1.89 -3.10 -0.63
N LYS A 48 1.65 -4.41 -0.43
CA LYS A 48 1.99 -5.11 0.83
C LYS A 48 3.48 -5.05 1.15
N ALA A 49 4.34 -5.18 0.15
CA ALA A 49 5.79 -5.09 0.34
C ALA A 49 6.21 -3.69 0.80
N GLU A 50 5.69 -2.64 0.16
CA GLU A 50 5.94 -1.25 0.56
C GLU A 50 5.42 -0.95 1.97
N HIS A 51 4.24 -1.46 2.32
CA HIS A 51 3.72 -1.32 3.67
C HIS A 51 4.62 -1.96 4.73
N ARG A 52 5.08 -3.20 4.49
CA ARG A 52 6.01 -3.87 5.42
C ARG A 52 7.31 -3.09 5.58
N LYS A 53 7.84 -2.52 4.50
CA LYS A 53 9.03 -1.64 4.56
C LYS A 53 8.75 -0.39 5.38
N ALA A 54 7.61 0.26 5.16
CA ALA A 54 7.21 1.47 5.89
C ALA A 54 7.06 1.21 7.39
N VAL A 55 6.37 0.13 7.77
CA VAL A 55 6.21 -0.29 9.17
C VAL A 55 7.57 -0.61 9.81
N ARG A 56 8.43 -1.36 9.11
CA ARG A 56 9.77 -1.70 9.63
C ARG A 56 10.65 -0.46 9.78
N LYS A 57 10.55 0.50 8.86
CA LYS A 57 11.25 1.79 8.94
C LYS A 57 10.74 2.61 10.12
N ALA A 58 9.43 2.66 10.33
CA ALA A 58 8.82 3.35 11.46
C ALA A 58 9.25 2.73 12.80
N ALA A 59 9.21 1.40 12.92
CA ALA A 59 9.66 0.68 14.12
C ALA A 59 11.15 0.92 14.41
N LYS A 60 12.00 0.95 13.38
CA LYS A 60 13.43 1.27 13.56
C LYS A 60 13.63 2.72 13.99
N ALA A 61 12.83 3.65 13.47
CA ALA A 61 12.91 5.06 13.83
C ALA A 61 12.39 5.34 15.25
N SER A 62 11.41 4.56 15.74
CA SER A 62 10.85 4.71 17.09
C SER A 62 11.65 4.01 18.20
N GLY A 63 12.69 3.25 17.87
CA GLY A 63 13.57 2.60 18.87
C GLY A 63 12.88 1.54 19.74
N VAL A 64 11.63 1.19 19.45
CA VAL A 64 10.92 0.12 20.15
C VAL A 64 11.49 -1.21 19.67
N LYS A 65 12.39 -1.77 20.50
CA LYS A 65 12.80 -3.17 20.43
C LYS A 65 11.54 -4.00 20.65
N ALA A 66 11.17 -4.82 19.66
CA ALA A 66 10.14 -5.85 19.81
C ALA A 66 10.57 -6.87 20.87
#